data_AF-A0A1G0NWU6-F1
#
_entry.id   AF-A0A1G0NWU6-F1
#
_cell.length_a   1.000
_cell.length_b   1.000
_cell.length_c   1.000
_cell.angle_alpha   90.00
_cell.angle_beta   90.00
_cell.angle_gamma   90.00
#
_symmetry.space_group_name_H-M   'P 1'
#
loop_
_entity.id
_entity.type
_entity.pdbx_description
1 polymer ?
#
loop_
_entity_poly.entity_id
_entity_poly.type
_entity_poly.pdbx_seq_one_letter_code
_entity_poly.pdbx_strand_id
1 'polypeptide(L)'
;MNKRKINIYSIVIISFLISGLLFYQYLINIYEITVTAEPKALYTDNQSKVIVSVVPLNSFGWKALFRIVTADFEIVEGISLVEIIKIDKQNGTLILKAKSESGKVVVQIKSEFSLLPTIVEIPVYPNYT
;
A
#
# COMPACT_ATOMS: atom_id res chain seq x y z
N MET A 1 42.42 20.68 22.50
CA MET A 1 42.09 20.20 21.15
C MET A 1 42.18 21.37 20.17
N ASN A 2 42.82 21.21 19.00
CA ASN A 2 43.05 22.33 18.06
C ASN A 2 41.69 22.90 17.59
N LYS A 3 41.47 24.22 17.70
CA LYS A 3 40.19 24.87 17.37
C LYS A 3 39.67 24.51 15.97
N ARG A 4 40.59 24.30 15.01
CA ARG A 4 40.24 23.81 13.65
C ARG A 4 39.64 22.41 13.66
N LYS A 5 40.17 21.50 14.48
CA LYS A 5 39.64 20.13 14.61
C LYS A 5 38.25 20.15 15.24
N ILE A 6 38.04 20.97 16.28
CA ILE A 6 36.72 21.16 16.90
C ILE A 6 35.70 21.62 15.84
N ASN A 7 36.03 22.65 15.06
CA ASN A 7 35.13 23.17 14.03
C ASN A 7 34.80 22.12 12.96
N ILE A 8 35.79 21.35 12.50
CA ILE A 8 35.57 20.27 11.52
C ILE A 8 34.64 19.21 12.11
N TYR A 9 34.89 18.73 13.33
CA TYR A 9 34.02 17.75 13.97
C TYR A 9 32.61 18.28 14.17
N SER A 10 32.45 19.55 14.57
CA SER A 10 31.14 20.19 14.70
C SER A 10 30.39 20.23 13.36
N ILE A 11 31.06 20.60 12.26
CA ILE A 11 30.46 20.61 10.92
C ILE A 11 30.01 19.21 10.50
N VAL A 12 30.86 18.20 10.71
CA VAL A 12 30.53 16.81 10.37
C VAL A 12 29.32 16.31 11.16
N ILE A 13 29.27 16.59 12.47
CA ILE A 13 28.13 16.22 13.33
C ILE A 13 26.85 16.92 12.88
N ILE A 14 26.90 18.23 12.63
CA ILE A 14 25.73 19.00 12.16
C ILE A 14 25.26 18.48 10.80
N SER A 15 26.17 18.22 9.86
CA SER A 15 25.85 17.66 8.55
C SER A 15 25.17 16.29 8.66
N PHE A 16 25.65 15.43 9.57
CA PHE A 16 25.04 14.14 9.82
C PHE A 16 23.62 14.27 10.41
N LEU A 17 23.43 15.18 11.37
CA LEU A 17 22.11 15.46 11.94
C LEU A 17 21.11 15.98 10.90
N ILE A 18 21.52 16.94 10.05
CA ILE A 18 20.69 17.47 8.97
C ILE A 18 20.35 16.35 7.98
N SER A 19 21.34 15.55 7.59
CA SER A 19 21.12 14.42 6.67
C SER A 19 20.12 13.41 7.24
N GLY A 20 20.21 13.10 8.53
CA GLY A 20 19.24 12.24 9.22
C GLY A 20 17.82 12.81 9.23
N LEU A 21 17.68 14.12 9.48
CA LEU A 21 16.37 14.80 9.43
C LEU A 21 15.77 14.78 8.03
N LEU A 22 16.58 15.07 6.99
CA LEU A 22 16.13 15.03 5.60
C LEU A 22 15.76 13.60 5.19
N PHE A 23 16.55 12.61 5.59
CA PHE A 23 16.25 11.19 5.34
C PHE A 23 14.90 10.81 5.93
N TYR A 24 14.65 11.17 7.19
CA TYR A 24 13.37 10.91 7.85
C TYR A 24 12.22 11.62 7.13
N GLN A 25 12.40 12.91 6.83
CA GLN A 25 11.37 13.75 6.21
C GLN A 25 10.97 13.23 4.83
N TYR A 26 11.93 12.84 3.99
CA TYR A 26 11.65 12.55 2.59
C TYR A 26 11.42 11.06 2.29
N LEU A 27 11.98 10.14 3.09
CA LEU A 27 11.91 8.70 2.82
C LEU A 27 11.02 7.92 3.79
N ILE A 28 10.88 8.36 5.05
CA ILE A 28 10.12 7.64 6.09
C ILE A 28 8.71 8.18 6.24
N ASN A 29 8.51 9.51 6.18
CA ASN A 29 7.17 10.07 6.33
C ASN A 29 6.22 9.63 5.21
N ILE A 30 4.96 9.38 5.58
CA ILE A 30 3.88 9.04 4.65
C ILE A 30 3.22 10.35 4.21
N TYR A 31 3.14 10.58 2.91
CA TYR A 31 2.52 11.75 2.31
C TYR A 31 1.23 11.40 1.57
N GLU A 32 1.20 10.20 0.98
CA GLU A 32 0.08 9.71 0.20
C GLU A 32 -0.02 8.18 0.37
N ILE A 33 -1.14 7.60 -0.05
CA ILE A 33 -1.27 6.16 -0.21
C ILE A 33 -1.64 5.82 -1.65
N THR A 34 -1.17 4.68 -2.14
CA THR A 34 -1.66 4.08 -3.38
C THR A 34 -2.22 2.70 -3.10
N VAL A 35 -3.18 2.26 -3.92
CA VAL A 35 -3.75 0.92 -3.80
C VAL A 35 -3.37 0.10 -5.02
N THR A 36 -2.82 -1.09 -4.77
CA THR A 36 -2.44 -2.04 -5.82
C THR A 36 -3.30 -3.30 -5.71
N ALA A 37 -3.62 -3.90 -6.85
CA ALA A 37 -4.29 -5.20 -6.93
C ALA A 37 -3.45 -6.14 -7.80
N GLU A 38 -2.92 -7.21 -7.20
CA GLU A 38 -2.03 -8.15 -7.87
C GLU A 38 -2.47 -9.60 -7.65
N PRO A 39 -2.67 -10.39 -8.71
CA PRO A 39 -2.79 -9.99 -10.13
C PRO A 39 -3.94 -9.00 -10.39
N LYS A 40 -3.86 -8.25 -11.50
CA LYS A 40 -4.85 -7.22 -11.87
C LYS A 40 -6.26 -7.77 -12.17
N ALA A 41 -6.38 -9.08 -12.37
CA ALA A 41 -7.63 -9.75 -12.70
C ALA A 41 -7.67 -11.12 -12.02
N LEU A 42 -8.89 -11.59 -11.81
CA LEU A 42 -9.21 -12.94 -11.34
C LEU A 42 -9.75 -13.78 -12.50
N TYR A 43 -9.70 -15.10 -12.34
CA TYR A 43 -10.28 -16.06 -13.30
C TYR A 43 -11.27 -16.99 -12.60
N THR A 44 -12.31 -17.44 -13.30
CA THR A 44 -13.34 -18.35 -12.75
C THR A 44 -12.89 -19.80 -12.60
N ASP A 45 -11.72 -20.01 -12.00
CA ASP A 45 -11.08 -21.32 -11.79
C ASP A 45 -11.24 -21.83 -10.34
N ASN A 46 -11.97 -21.08 -9.50
CA ASN A 46 -12.10 -21.31 -8.06
C ASN A 46 -10.77 -21.40 -7.29
N GLN A 47 -9.67 -20.88 -7.84
CA GLN A 47 -8.33 -20.92 -7.24
C GLN A 47 -7.57 -19.61 -7.34
N SER A 48 -7.85 -18.81 -8.36
CA SER A 48 -7.29 -17.49 -8.64
C SER A 48 -7.50 -16.60 -7.43
N LYS A 49 -6.42 -15.92 -7.04
CA LYS A 49 -6.40 -15.00 -5.90
C LYS A 49 -5.89 -13.66 -6.37
N VAL A 50 -6.37 -12.61 -5.73
CA VAL A 50 -5.88 -11.25 -5.87
C VAL A 50 -5.59 -10.68 -4.50
N ILE A 51 -4.47 -9.99 -4.39
CA ILE A 51 -4.04 -9.28 -3.20
C ILE A 51 -4.23 -7.80 -3.47
N VAL A 52 -5.16 -7.18 -2.76
CA VAL A 52 -5.35 -5.74 -2.74
C VAL A 52 -4.53 -5.19 -1.58
N SER A 53 -3.56 -4.33 -1.86
CA SER A 53 -2.63 -3.76 -0.88
C SER A 53 -2.67 -2.25 -0.88
N VAL A 54 -2.69 -1.66 0.31
CA VAL A 54 -2.52 -0.21 0.51
C VAL A 54 -1.06 0.08 0.82
N VAL A 55 -0.41 0.82 -0.06
CA VAL A 55 1.02 1.12 -0.01
C VAL A 55 1.21 2.59 0.38
N PRO A 56 1.81 2.89 1.55
CA PRO A 56 2.18 4.26 1.88
C PRO A 56 3.28 4.76 0.96
N LEU A 57 3.13 5.97 0.46
CA LEU A 57 4.11 6.66 -0.37
C LEU A 57 4.77 7.81 0.39
N ASN A 58 6.07 7.96 0.17
CA ASN A 58 6.86 9.07 0.66
C ASN A 58 6.80 10.27 -0.29
N SER A 59 7.52 11.33 0.02
CA SER A 59 7.52 12.59 -0.75
C SER A 59 7.92 12.45 -2.22
N PHE A 60 8.62 11.37 -2.58
CA PHE A 60 9.04 11.07 -3.95
C PHE A 60 8.06 10.15 -4.68
N GLY A 61 6.94 9.76 -4.05
CA GLY A 61 5.98 8.80 -4.61
C GLY A 61 6.46 7.34 -4.52
N TRP A 62 7.52 7.05 -3.76
CA TRP A 62 7.99 5.67 -3.53
C TRP A 62 7.42 5.11 -2.24
N LYS A 63 7.44 3.78 -2.07
CA LYS A 63 7.02 3.15 -0.83
C LYS A 63 7.79 3.75 0.38
N ALA A 64 7.05 4.29 1.34
CA ALA A 64 7.62 4.84 2.56
C ALA A 64 8.31 3.72 3.38
N LEU A 65 9.55 3.98 3.79
CA LEU A 65 10.37 2.95 4.42
C LEU A 65 9.89 2.66 5.85
N PHE A 66 9.78 1.37 6.18
CA PHE A 66 9.39 0.88 7.52
C PHE A 66 8.01 1.35 7.98
N ARG A 67 7.15 1.78 7.05
CA ARG A 67 5.78 2.19 7.34
C ARG A 67 4.80 1.17 6.80
N ILE A 68 3.77 0.94 7.59
CA ILE A 68 2.53 0.27 7.22
C ILE A 68 1.38 1.23 7.47
N VAL A 69 0.25 0.97 6.83
CA VAL A 69 -0.92 1.83 6.91
C VAL A 69 -2.14 0.99 7.20
N THR A 70 -2.96 1.49 8.11
CA THR A 70 -4.25 0.88 8.40
C THR A 70 -5.23 1.15 7.26
N ALA A 71 -6.01 0.12 6.90
CA ALA A 71 -7.05 0.26 5.89
C ALA A 71 -8.28 -0.58 6.19
N ASP A 72 -9.45 0.02 5.98
CA ASP A 72 -10.74 -0.64 5.94
C ASP A 72 -11.09 -0.98 4.49
N PHE A 73 -11.64 -2.18 4.29
CA PHE A 73 -12.04 -2.70 2.99
C PHE A 73 -13.53 -3.04 3.01
N GLU A 74 -14.22 -2.63 1.96
CA GLU A 74 -15.64 -2.93 1.74
C GLU A 74 -15.83 -3.33 0.28
N ILE A 75 -16.48 -4.48 0.03
CA ILE A 75 -16.81 -4.91 -1.33
C ILE A 75 -18.21 -4.37 -1.63
N VAL A 76 -18.27 -3.34 -2.47
CA VAL A 76 -19.53 -2.64 -2.81
C VAL A 76 -20.23 -3.27 -4.01
N GLU A 77 -19.50 -4.04 -4.84
CA GLU A 77 -20.04 -4.77 -5.98
C GLU A 77 -19.32 -6.11 -6.15
N GLY A 78 -20.05 -7.15 -6.58
CA GLY A 78 -19.45 -8.44 -6.93
C GLY A 78 -19.05 -9.34 -5.76
N ILE A 79 -19.60 -9.14 -4.55
CA ILE A 79 -19.35 -10.00 -3.38
C ILE A 79 -19.70 -11.48 -3.64
N SER A 80 -20.69 -11.75 -4.49
CA SER A 80 -21.06 -13.11 -4.90
C SER A 80 -19.97 -13.78 -5.73
N LEU A 81 -19.11 -13.03 -6.42
CA LEU A 81 -18.07 -13.51 -7.34
C LEU A 81 -16.78 -13.91 -6.62
N VAL A 82 -16.61 -13.51 -5.36
CA VAL A 82 -15.37 -13.75 -4.59
C VAL A 82 -15.62 -14.28 -3.20
N GLU A 83 -14.59 -14.90 -2.64
CA GLU A 83 -14.46 -15.29 -1.25
C GLU A 83 -13.34 -14.47 -0.61
N ILE A 84 -13.59 -13.96 0.60
CA ILE A 84 -12.58 -13.23 1.37
C ILE A 84 -11.72 -14.26 2.11
N ILE A 85 -10.45 -14.39 1.70
CA ILE A 85 -9.50 -15.32 2.33
C ILE A 85 -8.86 -14.69 3.56
N LYS A 86 -8.52 -13.40 3.47
CA LYS A 86 -7.87 -12.68 4.57
C LYS A 86 -8.19 -11.18 4.49
N ILE A 87 -8.48 -10.58 5.64
CA ILE A 87 -8.48 -9.13 5.83
C ILE A 87 -7.45 -8.80 6.91
N ASP A 88 -6.41 -8.08 6.55
CA ASP A 88 -5.37 -7.60 7.44
C ASP A 88 -5.41 -6.08 7.47
N LYS A 89 -6.29 -5.54 8.31
CA LYS A 89 -6.50 -4.10 8.41
C LYS A 89 -5.26 -3.35 8.87
N GLN A 90 -4.41 -3.97 9.69
CA GLN A 90 -3.20 -3.35 10.23
C GLN A 90 -2.12 -3.18 9.16
N ASN A 91 -1.99 -4.17 8.29
CA ASN A 91 -1.05 -4.14 7.17
C ASN A 91 -1.67 -3.60 5.87
N GLY A 92 -2.93 -3.17 5.90
CA GLY A 92 -3.64 -2.65 4.74
C GLY A 92 -3.71 -3.67 3.60
N THR A 93 -3.99 -4.94 3.90
CA THR A 93 -4.02 -6.02 2.90
C THR A 93 -5.35 -6.77 2.91
N LEU A 94 -5.94 -6.98 1.74
CA LEU A 94 -7.11 -7.82 1.50
C LEU A 94 -6.75 -8.89 0.48
N ILE A 95 -7.06 -10.15 0.78
CA ILE A 95 -6.88 -11.27 -0.15
C ILE A 95 -8.25 -11.80 -0.53
N LEU A 96 -8.56 -11.72 -1.83
CA LEU A 96 -9.78 -12.27 -2.41
C LEU A 96 -9.44 -13.47 -3.27
N LYS A 97 -10.37 -14.41 -3.33
CA LYS A 97 -10.31 -15.59 -4.18
C LYS A 97 -11.53 -15.63 -5.09
N ALA A 98 -11.32 -15.93 -6.37
CA ALA A 98 -12.40 -16.06 -7.33
C ALA A 98 -13.31 -17.25 -7.03
N LYS A 99 -14.60 -17.09 -7.35
CA LYS A 99 -15.58 -18.18 -7.47
C LYS A 99 -15.80 -18.50 -8.95
N SER A 100 -16.89 -19.19 -9.28
CA SER A 100 -17.13 -19.76 -10.62
C SER A 100 -17.82 -18.80 -11.59
N GLU A 101 -18.18 -17.60 -11.16
CA GLU A 101 -18.92 -16.62 -11.96
C GLU A 101 -18.02 -15.45 -12.39
N SER A 102 -18.17 -15.04 -13.64
CA SER A 102 -17.45 -13.91 -14.22
C SER A 102 -18.17 -12.59 -13.95
N GLY A 103 -17.43 -11.48 -13.95
CA GLY A 103 -18.01 -10.16 -13.73
C GLY A 103 -16.95 -9.17 -13.24
N LYS A 104 -17.36 -8.27 -12.36
CA LYS A 104 -16.51 -7.21 -11.80
C LYS A 104 -16.71 -7.14 -10.29
N VAL A 105 -15.61 -7.06 -9.57
CA VAL A 105 -15.60 -6.82 -8.13
C VAL A 105 -15.13 -5.39 -7.90
N VAL A 106 -15.88 -4.64 -7.11
CA VAL A 106 -15.52 -3.27 -6.75
C VAL A 106 -15.25 -3.23 -5.26
N VAL A 107 -14.03 -2.87 -4.90
CA VAL A 107 -13.57 -2.75 -3.52
C VAL A 107 -13.38 -1.28 -3.22
N GLN A 108 -14.07 -0.80 -2.19
CA GLN A 108 -13.85 0.49 -1.58
C GLN A 108 -12.86 0.36 -0.43
N ILE A 109 -11.83 1.19 -0.44
CA ILE A 109 -10.76 1.19 0.56
C ILE A 109 -10.75 2.55 1.25
N LYS A 110 -10.74 2.55 2.59
CA LYS A 110 -10.59 3.76 3.41
C LYS A 110 -9.35 3.65 4.28
N SER A 111 -8.56 4.70 4.35
CA SER A 111 -7.36 4.78 5.17
C SER A 111 -7.26 6.13 5.86
N GLU A 112 -6.56 6.19 7.00
CA GLU A 112 -6.28 7.43 7.73
C GLU A 112 -5.48 8.46 6.93
N PHE A 113 -4.71 8.01 5.92
CA PHE A 113 -3.89 8.86 5.06
C PHE A 113 -4.60 9.25 3.74
N SER A 114 -5.90 8.97 3.60
CA SER A 114 -6.70 9.41 2.46
C SER A 114 -7.91 10.22 2.89
N LEU A 115 -8.15 11.35 2.21
CA LEU A 115 -9.33 12.18 2.44
C LEU A 115 -10.61 11.52 1.94
N LEU A 116 -10.52 10.78 0.84
CA LEU A 116 -11.65 10.12 0.19
C LEU A 116 -11.40 8.61 0.10
N PRO A 117 -12.45 7.78 0.13
CA PRO A 117 -12.30 6.36 -0.17
C PRO A 117 -11.74 6.14 -1.58
N THR A 118 -10.79 5.23 -1.71
CA THR A 118 -10.24 4.80 -2.99
C THR A 118 -11.00 3.59 -3.49
N ILE A 119 -11.32 3.54 -4.78
CA ILE A 119 -12.03 2.43 -5.39
C ILE A 119 -11.06 1.63 -6.26
N VAL A 120 -11.06 0.32 -6.10
CA VAL A 120 -10.33 -0.61 -6.97
C VAL A 120 -11.32 -1.56 -7.62
N GLU A 121 -11.19 -1.67 -8.93
CA GLU A 121 -12.01 -2.54 -9.76
C GLU A 121 -11.18 -3.75 -10.19
N ILE A 122 -11.72 -4.94 -9.93
CA ILE A 122 -11.04 -6.20 -10.22
C ILE A 122 -11.95 -6.99 -11.17
N PRO A 123 -11.60 -7.10 -12.46
CA PRO A 123 -12.34 -7.94 -13.38
C PRO A 123 -12.14 -9.42 -13.03
N VAL A 124 -13.21 -10.20 -13.15
CA VAL A 124 -13.22 -11.66 -13.03
C VAL A 124 -13.55 -12.24 -14.40
N TYR A 125 -12.55 -12.79 -15.07
CA TYR A 125 -12.72 -13.35 -16.41
C TYR A 125 -13.10 -14.83 -16.38
N PRO A 126 -13.91 -15.28 -17.34
CA PRO A 126 -14.13 -16.71 -17.52
C PRO A 126 -12.81 -17.43 -17.79
N ASN A 127 -12.60 -18.55 -17.12
CA ASN A 127 -11.50 -19.45 -17.43
C ASN A 127 -11.94 -20.45 -18.50
N TYR A 128 -11.54 -20.19 -19.76
CA TYR A 128 -11.76 -21.13 -20.86
C TYR A 128 -10.67 -22.20 -20.87
N THR A 129 -10.72 -23.09 -19.88
CA THR A 129 -9.95 -24.36 -19.88
C THR A 129 -10.77 -25.49 -20.46
#